data_AF-A0A672U430-F1
#
_entry.id   AF-A0A672U430-F1
#
_cell.length_a   1.000
_cell.length_b   1.000
_cell.length_c   1.000
_cell.angle_alpha   90.00
_cell.angle_beta   90.00
_cell.angle_gamma   90.00
#
_symmetry.space_group_name_H-M   'P 1'
#
loop_
_entity.id
_entity.type
_entity.pdbx_description
1 polymer ?
#
loop_
_entity_poly.entity_id
_entity_poly.type
_entity_poly.pdbx_seq_one_letter_code
_entity_poly.pdbx_strand_id
1 'polypeptide(L)'
;MESVSRAGQEISLAALQQHDPYITSIADVTGQVALYSFSPKANEWEKTNIEGTLFVYKRSASPYHGFTIVNRLNMHNLVEPVNKDLEFQLHEPFLLYRNANCEYNFL
;
A
#
# COMPACT_ATOMS: atom_id res chain seq x y z
N MET A 1 -8.09 -15.45 -8.97
CA MET A 1 -8.40 -14.16 -8.34
C MET A 1 -9.33 -14.48 -7.18
N GLU A 2 -8.82 -14.53 -5.96
CA GLU A 2 -9.64 -14.86 -4.79
C GLU A 2 -10.72 -13.79 -4.64
N SER A 3 -11.98 -14.17 -4.84
CA SER A 3 -13.11 -13.29 -4.60
C SER A 3 -13.22 -13.06 -3.09
N VAL A 4 -12.65 -11.96 -2.60
CA VAL A 4 -12.95 -11.49 -1.24
C VAL A 4 -14.47 -11.36 -1.14
N SER A 5 -15.06 -11.95 -0.10
CA SER A 5 -16.51 -11.88 0.08
C SER A 5 -16.95 -10.41 0.11
N ARG A 6 -18.09 -10.12 -0.52
CA ARG A 6 -18.63 -8.75 -0.59
C ARG A 6 -18.69 -8.08 0.79
N ALA A 7 -19.06 -8.85 1.81
CA ALA A 7 -19.06 -8.40 3.21
C ALA A 7 -17.65 -8.05 3.73
N GLY A 8 -16.61 -8.82 3.39
CA GLY A 8 -15.23 -8.53 3.76
C GLY A 8 -14.70 -7.24 3.12
N GLN A 9 -15.09 -6.98 1.87
CA GLN A 9 -14.76 -5.72 1.19
C GLN A 9 -15.47 -4.51 1.82
N GLU A 10 -16.75 -4.65 2.20
CA GLU A 10 -17.51 -3.59 2.86
C GLU A 10 -16.93 -3.24 4.24
N ILE A 11 -16.55 -4.24 5.05
CA ILE A 11 -15.88 -4.04 6.34
C ILE A 11 -14.52 -3.36 6.15
N SER A 12 -13.73 -3.84 5.18
CA SER A 12 -12.41 -3.26 4.89
C SER A 12 -12.54 -1.80 4.44
N LEU A 13 -13.50 -1.50 3.55
CA LEU A 13 -13.76 -0.14 3.09
C LEU A 13 -14.15 0.78 4.25
N ALA A 14 -15.04 0.33 5.13
CA ALA A 14 -15.46 1.11 6.31
C ALA A 14 -14.27 1.39 7.25
N ALA A 15 -13.39 0.41 7.46
CA ALA A 15 -12.17 0.59 8.26
C ALA A 15 -11.21 1.60 7.62
N LEU A 16 -11.02 1.54 6.31
CA LEU A 16 -10.19 2.52 5.58
C LEU A 16 -10.81 3.93 5.64
N GLN A 17 -12.13 4.04 5.50
CA GLN A 17 -12.86 5.31 5.59
C GLN A 17 -12.80 5.95 6.99
N GLN A 18 -12.66 5.14 8.04
CA GLN A 18 -12.46 5.64 9.39
C GLN A 18 -11.12 6.41 9.55
N HIS A 19 -10.09 6.02 8.78
CA HIS A 19 -8.80 6.71 8.75
C HIS A 19 -8.75 7.83 7.71
N ASP A 20 -9.39 7.65 6.56
CA ASP A 20 -9.47 8.66 5.50
C ASP A 20 -10.89 8.75 4.91
N PRO A 21 -11.69 9.77 5.30
CA PRO A 21 -13.07 9.92 4.85
C PRO A 21 -13.20 10.24 3.36
N TYR A 22 -12.11 10.58 2.68
CA TYR A 22 -12.13 10.82 1.24
C TYR A 22 -12.11 9.52 0.44
N ILE A 23 -11.85 8.36 1.04
CA ILE A 23 -11.86 7.07 0.34
C ILE A 23 -13.28 6.74 -0.15
N THR A 24 -13.43 6.52 -1.44
CA THR A 24 -14.72 6.25 -2.09
C THR A 24 -14.94 4.77 -2.40
N SER A 25 -13.89 4.05 -2.79
CA SER A 25 -13.96 2.63 -3.09
C SER A 25 -12.60 1.95 -3.08
N ILE A 26 -12.59 0.64 -2.82
CA ILE A 26 -11.42 -0.21 -3.02
C ILE A 26 -11.38 -0.60 -4.51
N ALA A 27 -10.28 -0.26 -5.17
CA ALA A 27 -10.04 -0.62 -6.57
C ALA A 27 -9.53 -2.06 -6.70
N ASP A 28 -8.62 -2.47 -5.81
CA ASP A 28 -8.10 -3.83 -5.77
C ASP A 28 -7.57 -4.19 -4.38
N VAL A 29 -7.45 -5.49 -4.11
CA VAL A 29 -6.89 -6.04 -2.87
C VAL A 29 -6.03 -7.25 -3.22
N THR A 30 -4.82 -7.28 -2.69
CA THR A 30 -3.92 -8.43 -2.81
C THR A 30 -3.73 -9.10 -1.46
N GLY A 31 -3.18 -10.32 -1.47
CA GLY A 31 -2.94 -11.14 -0.28
C GLY A 31 -1.85 -10.57 0.64
N GLN A 32 -0.97 -11.43 1.12
CA GLN A 32 0.12 -11.03 1.99
C GLN A 32 1.25 -10.40 1.19
N VAL A 33 1.61 -9.15 1.53
CA VAL A 33 2.77 -8.44 1.03
C VAL A 33 3.69 -8.07 2.19
N ALA A 34 4.99 -7.96 1.92
CA ALA A 34 5.99 -7.51 2.86
C ALA A 34 6.75 -6.34 2.27
N LEU A 35 6.90 -5.25 3.02
CA LEU A 35 7.61 -4.07 2.57
C LEU A 35 9.10 -4.16 2.92
N TYR A 36 9.93 -3.85 1.94
CA TYR A 36 11.37 -3.68 2.10
C TYR A 36 11.76 -2.26 1.68
N SER A 37 12.69 -1.66 2.41
CA SER A 37 13.22 -0.33 2.13
C SER A 37 14.71 -0.42 1.80
N PHE A 38 15.16 0.34 0.80
CA PHE A 38 16.57 0.40 0.46
C PHE A 38 17.34 1.26 1.47
N SER A 39 18.45 0.75 2.00
CA SER A 39 19.35 1.45 2.90
C SER A 39 20.57 1.96 2.13
N PRO A 40 20.68 3.27 1.84
CA PRO A 40 21.84 3.79 1.11
C PRO A 40 23.15 3.65 1.88
N LYS A 41 23.08 3.58 3.22
CA LYS A 41 24.25 3.46 4.10
C LYS A 41 24.87 2.07 4.03
N ALA A 42 24.04 1.03 4.06
CA ALA A 42 24.48 -0.36 3.96
C ALA A 42 24.53 -0.87 2.51
N ASN A 43 23.95 -0.10 1.57
CA ASN A 43 23.79 -0.46 0.16
C ASN A 43 23.07 -1.82 -0.01
N GLU A 44 22.05 -2.05 0.81
CA GLU A 44 21.27 -3.28 0.85
C GLU A 44 19.79 -2.99 1.09
N TRP A 45 18.97 -4.01 0.84
CA TRP A 45 17.54 -3.96 1.13
C TRP A 45 17.27 -4.46 2.55
N GLU A 46 16.60 -3.65 3.35
CA GLU A 46 16.25 -3.96 4.72
C GLU A 46 14.77 -4.33 4.81
N LYS A 47 14.47 -5.46 5.46
CA LYS A 47 13.08 -5.86 5.73
C LYS A 47 12.48 -4.90 6.75
N THR A 48 11.34 -4.28 6.42
CA THR A 48 10.62 -3.43 7.35
C THR A 48 9.70 -4.25 8.26
N ASN A 49 9.12 -3.61 9.27
CA ASN A 49 8.11 -4.22 10.14
C ASN A 49 6.69 -4.10 9.56
N ILE A 50 6.54 -3.88 8.26
CA ILE A 50 5.26 -3.75 7.57
C ILE A 50 5.03 -5.00 6.72
N GLU A 51 4.10 -5.83 7.16
CA GLU A 51 3.70 -7.05 6.47
C GLU A 51 2.20 -7.29 6.66
N GLY A 52 1.46 -7.43 5.57
CA GLY A 52 0.00 -7.51 5.67
C GLY A 52 -0.72 -7.45 4.34
N THR A 53 -1.94 -6.92 4.37
CA THR A 53 -2.81 -6.86 3.18
C THR A 53 -2.68 -5.51 2.50
N LEU A 54 -2.39 -5.52 1.20
CA LEU A 54 -2.37 -4.30 0.40
C LEU A 54 -3.73 -4.04 -0.23
N PHE A 55 -4.22 -2.82 0.00
CA PHE A 55 -5.42 -2.28 -0.60
C PHE A 55 -5.06 -1.13 -1.52
N VAL A 56 -5.56 -1.15 -2.74
CA VAL A 56 -5.54 -0.01 -3.66
C VAL A 56 -6.93 0.61 -3.64
N TYR A 57 -7.02 1.92 -3.48
CA TYR A 57 -8.29 2.62 -3.31
C TYR A 57 -8.37 3.92 -4.10
N LYS A 58 -9.61 4.37 -4.33
CA LYS A 58 -9.95 5.65 -4.95
C LYS A 58 -10.39 6.65 -3.89
N ARG A 59 -10.13 7.93 -4.15
CA ARG A 59 -10.48 9.05 -3.28
C ARG A 59 -11.31 10.09 -4.01
N SER A 60 -12.16 10.82 -3.28
CA SER A 60 -12.99 11.92 -3.79
C SER A 60 -12.22 13.25 -3.91
N ALA A 61 -11.02 13.33 -3.33
CA ALA A 61 -10.15 14.49 -3.38
C ALA A 61 -8.73 14.09 -3.79
N SER A 62 -7.96 15.03 -4.34
CA SER A 62 -6.56 14.80 -4.72
C SER A 62 -5.69 14.46 -3.50
N PRO A 63 -4.73 13.51 -3.60
CA PRO A 63 -4.52 12.57 -4.71
C PRO A 63 -5.70 11.59 -4.83
N TYR A 64 -6.20 11.38 -6.06
CA TYR A 64 -7.43 10.60 -6.32
C TYR A 64 -7.26 9.08 -6.17
N HIS A 65 -6.04 8.62 -6.04
CA HIS A 65 -5.71 7.21 -5.85
C HIS A 65 -4.66 7.09 -4.73
N GLY A 66 -4.68 5.96 -4.06
CA GLY A 66 -3.74 5.64 -2.99
C GLY A 66 -3.67 4.14 -2.80
N PHE A 67 -2.62 3.69 -2.13
CA PHE A 67 -2.60 2.33 -1.60
C PHE A 67 -2.18 2.35 -0.13
N THR A 68 -2.54 1.29 0.58
CA THR A 68 -2.20 1.11 1.98
C THR A 68 -1.88 -0.34 2.23
N ILE A 69 -0.92 -0.59 3.12
CA ILE A 69 -0.67 -1.93 3.66
C ILE A 69 -1.17 -1.92 5.08
N VAL A 70 -2.29 -2.61 5.30
CA VAL A 70 -2.81 -2.85 6.64
C VAL A 70 -1.93 -3.90 7.28
N ASN A 71 -1.12 -3.45 8.22
CA ASN A 71 -0.10 -4.27 8.86
C ASN A 71 -0.75 -5.27 9.81
N ARG A 72 -0.29 -6.53 9.74
CA ARG A 72 -0.75 -7.61 10.62
C ARG A 72 0.17 -7.81 11.82
N LEU A 73 1.37 -7.23 11.81
CA LEU A 73 2.37 -7.36 12.88
C LEU A 73 2.17 -6.33 13.99
N ASN A 74 1.71 -5.12 13.65
CA ASN A 74 1.51 -4.01 14.58
C ASN A 74 0.51 -2.99 13.99
N MET A 75 0.25 -1.90 14.71
CA MET A 75 -0.72 -0.87 14.31
C MET A 75 -0.16 0.19 13.32
N HIS A 76 1.09 0.05 12.86
CA HIS A 76 1.71 0.96 11.90
C HIS A 76 1.48 0.46 10.48
N ASN A 77 0.47 1.04 9.83
CA ASN A 77 0.15 0.79 8.44
C ASN A 77 1.00 1.65 7.52
N LEU A 78 1.30 1.15 6.31
CA LEU A 78 1.80 1.98 5.23
C LEU A 78 0.64 2.71 4.57
N VAL A 79 0.79 3.99 4.27
CA VAL A 79 -0.15 4.76 3.45
C VAL A 79 0.66 5.53 2.43
N GLU A 80 0.48 5.21 1.16
CA GLU A 80 1.21 5.85 0.06
C GLU A 80 0.23 6.49 -0.93
N PRO A 81 0.26 7.82 -1.08
CA PRO A 81 -0.54 8.52 -2.05
C PRO A 81 -0.02 8.25 -3.47
N VAL A 82 -0.91 7.92 -4.40
CA VAL A 82 -0.56 7.82 -5.83
C VAL A 82 -0.60 9.22 -6.43
N ASN A 83 0.55 9.87 -6.46
CA ASN A 83 0.77 11.18 -7.08
C ASN A 83 1.74 11.06 -8.27
N LYS A 84 2.12 12.19 -8.88
CA LYS A 84 3.02 12.21 -10.05
C LYS A 84 4.48 11.90 -9.70
N ASP A 85 4.84 11.99 -8.43
CA ASP A 85 6.18 11.78 -7.91
C ASP A 85 6.41 10.31 -7.54
N LEU A 86 5.36 9.49 -7.58
CA LEU A 86 5.41 8.06 -7.34
C LEU A 86 5.81 7.32 -8.63
N GLU A 87 7.01 6.78 -8.63
CA GLU A 87 7.55 6.00 -9.75
C GLU A 87 7.46 4.50 -9.44
N PHE A 88 7.08 3.69 -10.41
CA PHE A 88 6.98 2.23 -10.27
C PHE A 88 7.89 1.52 -11.25
N GLN A 89 8.47 0.40 -10.80
CA GLN A 89 9.19 -0.53 -11.65
C GLN A 89 8.80 -1.96 -11.27
N LEU A 90 8.28 -2.70 -12.24
CA LEU A 90 7.94 -4.11 -12.05
C LEU A 90 9.17 -4.97 -12.36
N HIS A 91 9.62 -5.74 -11.38
CA HIS A 91 10.63 -6.80 -11.53
C HIS A 91 10.03 -8.08 -10.97
N GLU A 92 9.24 -8.78 -11.79
CA GLU A 92 8.50 -9.95 -11.34
C GLU A 92 9.38 -10.93 -10.53
N PRO A 93 8.93 -11.37 -9.35
CA PRO A 93 7.59 -11.18 -8.76
C PRO A 93 7.40 -9.89 -7.94
N PHE A 94 8.37 -8.98 -7.91
CA PHE A 94 8.42 -7.82 -7.02
C PHE A 94 7.97 -6.52 -7.69
N LEU A 95 7.31 -5.65 -6.92
CA LEU A 95 6.98 -4.29 -7.34
C LEU A 95 7.89 -3.30 -6.61
N LEU A 96 8.81 -2.68 -7.32
CA LEU A 96 9.64 -1.61 -6.81
C LEU A 96 8.89 -0.28 -7.00
N TYR A 97 9.01 0.61 -6.02
CA TYR A 97 8.52 1.97 -6.16
C TYR A 97 9.42 2.97 -5.46
N ARG A 98 9.38 4.20 -5.95
CA ARG A 98 10.02 5.34 -5.32
C ARG A 98 8.96 6.36 -4.94
N ASN A 99 8.88 6.70 -3.66
CA ASN A 99 7.89 7.66 -3.17
C ASN A 99 8.38 9.12 -3.29
N ALA A 100 7.52 10.07 -2.95
CA ALA A 100 7.82 11.50 -3.01
C ALA A 100 8.96 11.93 -2.05
N ASN A 101 9.25 11.12 -1.02
CA ASN A 101 10.38 11.34 -0.11
C ASN A 101 11.71 10.84 -0.69
N CYS A 102 11.71 10.39 -1.97
CA CYS A 102 12.84 9.76 -2.64
C CYS A 102 13.32 8.46 -1.99
N GLU A 103 12.45 7.78 -1.25
CA GLU A 103 12.74 6.48 -0.65
C GLU A 103 12.41 5.38 -1.66
N TYR A 104 13.33 4.41 -1.80
CA TYR A 104 13.12 3.24 -2.63
C TYR A 104 12.60 2.09 -1.79
N ASN A 105 11.52 1.49 -2.25
CA ASN A 105 10.83 0.42 -1.58
C ASN A 105 10.51 -0.69 -2.57
N PHE A 106 10.38 -1.93 -2.09
CA PHE A 106 9.75 -2.99 -2.86
C PHE A 106 8.74 -3.78 -2.04
N LEU A 107 7.79 -4.38 -2.76
CA LEU A 107 6.72 -5.25 -2.30
C LEU A 107 6.82 -6.62 -2.97
#